data_AF-F4P986-F1
#
_entry.id   AF-F4P986-F1
#
_cell.length_a   1.000
_cell.length_b   1.000
_cell.length_c   1.000
_cell.angle_alpha   90.00
_cell.angle_beta   90.00
_cell.angle_gamma   90.00
#
_symmetry.space_group_name_H-M   'P 1'
#
loop_
_entity.id
_entity.type
_entity.pdbx_description
1 polymer ?
#
loop_
_entity_poly.entity_id
_entity_poly.type
_entity_poly.pdbx_seq_one_letter_code
_entity_poly.pdbx_strand_id
1 'polypeptide(L)'
;MTETVTPANPTISANSVTPANSVTPAIPTTPANPTTPVTDATNATIEQSIYALEGSYLEDSQYGNIIRGFDGYLTSRPDRRKSRHTDSDRLFSQSSATFRKQSSDI
;
A
#
# COMPACT_ATOMS: atom_id res chain seq x y z
N MET A 1 40.71 -8.62 -21.41
CA MET A 1 39.79 -9.51 -20.67
C MET A 1 38.73 -8.59 -20.08
N THR A 2 37.54 -8.55 -20.68
CA THR A 2 36.45 -7.65 -20.27
C THR A 2 35.47 -8.44 -19.41
N GLU A 3 35.39 -8.12 -18.12
CA GLU A 3 34.38 -8.70 -17.21
C GLU A 3 33.08 -7.91 -17.32
N THR A 4 32.07 -8.57 -17.90
CA THR A 4 30.70 -8.07 -17.94
C THR A 4 30.03 -8.44 -16.62
N VAL A 5 29.80 -7.47 -15.74
CA VAL A 5 29.05 -7.68 -14.49
C VAL A 5 27.56 -7.55 -14.78
N THR A 6 26.86 -8.67 -14.77
CA THR A 6 25.39 -8.77 -14.82
C THR A 6 24.81 -8.38 -13.44
N PRO A 7 23.81 -7.49 -13.33
CA PRO A 7 23.13 -7.28 -12.06
C PRO A 7 22.20 -8.47 -11.76
N ALA A 8 22.37 -9.06 -10.58
CA ALA A 8 21.53 -10.12 -10.07
C ALA A 8 20.10 -9.58 -9.80
N ASN A 9 19.13 -10.12 -10.53
CA ASN A 9 17.71 -9.96 -10.27
C ASN A 9 17.35 -10.74 -8.99
N PRO A 10 16.70 -10.15 -7.97
CA PRO A 10 16.22 -10.94 -6.84
C PRO A 10 15.08 -11.86 -7.31
N THR A 11 15.37 -13.16 -7.38
CA THR A 11 14.36 -14.21 -7.57
C THR A 11 13.41 -14.19 -6.37
N ILE A 12 12.25 -13.57 -6.51
CA ILE A 12 11.15 -13.79 -5.57
C ILE A 12 10.65 -15.21 -5.82
N SER A 13 10.97 -16.10 -4.89
CA SER A 13 10.45 -17.47 -4.85
C SER A 13 8.92 -17.41 -4.83
N ALA A 14 8.30 -17.71 -5.97
CA ALA A 14 6.87 -17.91 -6.07
C ALA A 14 6.52 -19.14 -5.23
N ASN A 15 6.01 -18.92 -4.02
CA ASN A 15 5.41 -19.98 -3.23
C ASN A 15 4.18 -20.51 -3.99
N SER A 16 4.36 -21.65 -4.65
CA SER A 16 3.28 -22.44 -5.22
C SER A 16 2.49 -23.08 -4.07
N VAL A 17 1.34 -22.50 -3.71
CA VAL A 17 0.36 -23.16 -2.87
C VAL A 17 -0.67 -23.83 -3.77
N THR A 18 -0.68 -25.15 -3.73
CA THR A 18 -1.54 -26.12 -4.41
C THR A 18 -3.04 -25.82 -4.28
N PRO A 19 -3.88 -26.14 -5.27
CA PRO A 19 -5.33 -25.94 -5.18
C PRO A 19 -5.96 -27.10 -4.40
N ALA A 20 -6.61 -26.82 -3.27
CA ALA A 20 -7.48 -27.79 -2.63
C ALA A 20 -8.64 -27.11 -1.90
N ASN A 21 -9.84 -27.55 -2.28
CA ASN A 21 -11.15 -27.41 -1.61
C ASN A 21 -11.98 -26.18 -1.96
N SER A 22 -12.74 -26.33 -3.06
CA SER A 22 -14.06 -25.73 -3.20
C SER A 22 -15.00 -26.28 -2.13
N VAL A 23 -14.97 -25.70 -0.93
CA VAL A 23 -16.06 -25.86 0.03
C VAL A 23 -17.11 -24.80 -0.31
N THR A 24 -18.12 -25.20 -1.06
CA THR A 24 -19.37 -24.44 -1.17
C THR A 24 -19.96 -24.31 0.24
N PRO A 25 -20.15 -23.11 0.80
CA PRO A 25 -20.90 -23.00 2.05
C PRO A 25 -22.37 -23.26 1.72
N ALA A 26 -22.90 -24.35 2.25
CA ALA A 26 -24.33 -24.56 2.37
C ALA A 26 -24.95 -23.33 3.08
N ILE A 27 -26.00 -22.76 2.50
CA ILE A 27 -26.74 -21.62 3.04
C ILE A 27 -27.51 -22.10 4.28
N PRO A 28 -27.21 -21.64 5.51
CA PRO A 28 -28.16 -21.76 6.61
C PRO A 28 -29.16 -20.62 6.49
N THR A 29 -30.38 -20.94 6.08
CA THR A 29 -31.56 -20.08 6.24
C THR A 29 -31.88 -19.92 7.72
N THR A 30 -31.29 -18.91 8.37
CA THR A 30 -31.68 -18.48 9.71
C THR A 30 -31.79 -16.95 9.74
N PRO A 31 -32.97 -16.38 10.04
CA PRO A 31 -33.11 -14.93 10.14
C PRO A 31 -32.59 -14.44 11.50
N ALA A 32 -31.87 -13.30 11.47
CA ALA A 32 -31.40 -12.47 12.60
C ALA A 32 -29.96 -12.67 13.13
N ASN A 33 -29.00 -11.91 12.57
CA ASN A 33 -27.99 -11.08 13.27
C ASN A 33 -27.14 -10.32 12.22
N PRO A 34 -26.85 -9.00 12.31
CA PRO A 34 -26.00 -8.32 11.31
C PRO A 34 -24.53 -8.72 11.50
N THR A 35 -24.05 -9.68 10.71
CA THR A 35 -22.64 -10.10 10.65
C THR A 35 -21.78 -9.07 9.89
N THR A 36 -21.87 -7.79 10.25
CA THR A 36 -21.06 -6.69 9.70
C THR A 36 -19.86 -6.21 10.56
N PRO A 37 -19.62 -6.62 11.83
CA PRO A 37 -18.52 -6.02 12.61
C PRO A 37 -17.12 -6.52 12.22
N VAL A 38 -17.01 -7.71 11.62
CA VAL A 38 -15.71 -8.30 11.26
C VAL A 38 -15.10 -7.55 10.08
N THR A 39 -15.91 -7.21 9.07
CA THR A 39 -15.44 -6.46 7.90
C THR A 39 -14.97 -5.06 8.30
N ASP A 40 -15.71 -4.39 9.18
CA ASP A 40 -15.41 -3.01 9.57
C ASP A 40 -14.13 -2.93 10.41
N ALA A 41 -13.92 -3.87 11.35
CA ALA A 41 -12.69 -3.94 12.14
C ALA A 41 -11.46 -4.28 11.28
N THR A 42 -11.62 -5.21 10.31
CA THR A 42 -10.53 -5.53 9.38
C THR A 42 -10.19 -4.35 8.48
N ASN A 43 -11.20 -3.61 8.02
CA ASN A 43 -11.02 -2.43 7.18
C ASN A 43 -10.25 -1.33 7.95
N ALA A 44 -10.68 -1.00 9.16
CA ALA A 44 -9.98 -0.02 10.00
C ALA A 44 -8.51 -0.40 10.25
N THR A 45 -8.23 -1.69 10.45
CA THR A 45 -6.86 -2.20 10.60
C THR A 45 -6.03 -1.96 9.33
N ILE A 46 -6.62 -2.20 8.16
CA ILE A 46 -5.96 -1.99 6.87
C ILE A 46 -5.71 -0.50 6.64
N GLU A 47 -6.70 0.37 6.86
CA GLU A 47 -6.56 1.82 6.71
C GLU A 47 -5.43 2.37 7.59
N GLN A 48 -5.35 1.91 8.85
CA GLN A 48 -4.27 2.29 9.74
C GLN A 48 -2.89 1.83 9.22
N SER A 49 -2.81 0.63 8.65
CA SER A 49 -1.58 0.10 8.08
C SER A 49 -1.15 0.86 6.82
N ILE A 50 -2.10 1.22 5.95
CA ILE A 50 -1.86 2.05 4.76
C ILE A 50 -1.27 3.39 5.18
N TYR A 51 -1.89 4.07 6.16
CA TYR A 51 -1.43 5.37 6.63
C TYR A 51 0.01 5.33 7.19
N ALA A 52 0.32 4.30 7.98
CA ALA A 52 1.66 4.10 8.53
C ALA A 52 2.70 3.82 7.43
N LEU A 53 2.39 2.92 6.50
CA LEU A 53 3.27 2.57 5.38
C LEU A 53 3.52 3.77 4.45
N GLU A 54 2.50 4.56 4.17
CA GLU A 54 2.65 5.80 3.39
C GLU A 54 3.62 6.78 4.04
N GLY A 55 3.57 6.91 5.37
CA GLY A 55 4.49 7.78 6.11
C GLY A 55 5.94 7.39 5.89
N SER A 56 6.27 6.12 6.14
CA SER A 56 7.63 5.58 5.93
C SER A 56 8.04 5.68 4.46
N TYR A 57 7.16 5.29 3.52
CA TYR A 57 7.49 5.35 2.10
C TYR A 57 7.85 6.76 1.64
N LEU A 58 7.10 7.77 2.07
CA LEU A 58 7.35 9.16 1.68
C LEU A 58 8.68 9.67 2.26
N GLU A 59 8.96 9.38 3.54
CA GLU A 59 10.20 9.80 4.21
C GLU A 59 11.45 9.17 3.59
N ASP A 60 11.36 7.89 3.21
CA ASP A 60 12.48 7.13 2.67
C ASP A 60 12.70 7.36 1.15
N SER A 61 11.68 7.82 0.43
CA SER A 61 11.71 7.95 -1.05
C SER A 61 12.12 9.35 -1.54
N GLN A 62 13.38 9.71 -1.30
CA GLN A 62 13.91 11.05 -1.60
C GLN A 62 14.23 11.32 -3.07
N TYR A 63 14.60 10.28 -3.83
CA TYR A 63 15.09 10.40 -5.21
C TYR A 63 14.03 10.10 -6.28
N GLY A 64 12.77 10.01 -5.86
CA GLY A 64 11.64 9.70 -6.71
C GLY A 64 10.64 8.80 -6.00
N ASN A 65 9.35 9.04 -6.26
CA ASN A 65 8.26 8.25 -5.70
C ASN A 65 7.03 8.35 -6.59
N ILE A 66 6.04 7.50 -6.33
CA ILE A 66 4.82 7.43 -7.14
C ILE A 66 3.96 8.72 -7.11
N ILE A 67 4.17 9.59 -6.12
CA ILE A 67 3.40 10.84 -5.98
C ILE A 67 3.98 11.95 -6.88
N ARG A 68 5.31 12.07 -6.92
CA ARG A 68 6.02 13.19 -7.59
C ARG A 68 6.73 12.77 -8.88
N GLY A 69 6.82 11.47 -9.15
CA GLY A 69 7.54 10.89 -10.27
C GLY A 69 8.96 10.48 -9.91
N PHE A 70 9.64 9.87 -10.89
CA PHE A 70 11.02 9.37 -10.78
C PHE A 70 11.99 10.18 -11.64
N ASP A 71 11.64 11.44 -11.94
CA ASP A 71 12.53 12.32 -12.67
C ASP A 71 13.82 12.54 -11.86
N GLY A 72 14.96 12.47 -12.54
CA GLY A 72 16.27 12.57 -11.91
C GLY A 72 16.75 11.33 -11.14
N TYR A 73 15.97 10.25 -11.03
CA TYR A 73 16.33 9.02 -10.29
C TYR A 73 17.71 8.46 -10.72
N LEU A 74 18.00 8.44 -12.02
CA LEU A 74 19.28 7.98 -12.56
C LEU A 74 20.41 9.03 -12.47
N THR A 75 20.06 10.30 -12.34
CA THR A 75 21.03 11.40 -12.40
C THR A 75 21.60 11.76 -11.03
N SER A 76 21.04 11.20 -9.94
CA SER A 76 21.38 11.46 -8.54
C SER A 76 21.53 12.95 -8.20
N ARG A 77 20.90 13.84 -8.99
CA ARG A 77 20.92 15.28 -8.77
C ARG A 77 19.82 15.61 -7.77
N PRO A 78 20.14 15.94 -6.51
CA PRO A 78 19.13 16.37 -5.55
C PRO A 78 18.75 17.83 -5.86
N ASP A 79 18.12 18.11 -7.00
CA ASP A 79 17.62 19.47 -7.29
C ASP A 79 16.10 19.56 -7.11
N ARG A 80 15.69 19.96 -5.90
CA ARG A 80 14.89 21.17 -5.58
C ARG A 80 14.06 20.95 -4.34
N ARG A 81 14.66 21.37 -3.21
CA ARG A 81 14.03 21.61 -1.91
C ARG A 81 13.48 20.32 -1.29
N LYS A 82 13.88 20.02 -0.05
CA LYS A 82 13.18 19.04 0.79
C LYS A 82 11.72 19.49 0.91
N SER A 83 10.89 19.10 -0.05
CA SER A 83 9.48 19.43 -0.07
C SER A 83 8.85 18.54 0.96
N ARG A 84 8.53 19.14 2.11
CA ARG A 84 7.88 18.48 3.24
C ARG A 84 6.66 17.74 2.71
N HIS A 85 6.51 16.49 3.12
CA HIS A 85 5.32 15.73 2.80
C HIS A 85 4.12 16.40 3.46
N THR A 86 3.05 16.53 2.70
CA THR A 86 1.77 17.05 3.16
C THR A 86 0.75 15.91 3.20
N ASP A 87 -0.36 16.09 3.91
CA ASP A 87 -1.43 15.07 3.91
C ASP A 87 -2.04 14.86 2.53
N SER A 88 -1.91 15.83 1.62
CA SER A 88 -2.29 15.69 0.22
C SER A 88 -1.41 14.71 -0.55
N ASP A 89 -0.18 14.41 -0.08
CA ASP A 89 0.71 13.42 -0.70
C ASP A 89 0.32 11.97 -0.35
N ARG A 90 -0.61 11.75 0.57
CA ARG A 90 -1.06 10.42 1.06
C ARG A 90 -2.19 9.85 0.20
N LEU A 91 -1.91 9.62 -1.09
CA LEU A 91 -2.92 9.24 -2.08
C LEU A 91 -3.68 7.95 -1.76
N PHE A 92 -3.05 6.96 -1.12
CA PHE A 92 -3.71 5.70 -0.78
C PHE A 92 -4.66 5.88 0.40
N SER A 93 -4.28 6.62 1.45
CA SER A 93 -5.22 6.98 2.52
C SER A 93 -6.37 7.84 1.98
N GLN A 94 -6.07 8.82 1.14
CA GLN A 94 -7.07 9.67 0.48
C GLN A 94 -7.99 8.92 -0.49
N SER A 95 -7.64 7.69 -0.89
CA SER A 95 -8.52 6.87 -1.73
C SER A 95 -9.70 6.27 -0.96
N SER A 96 -9.63 6.20 0.38
CA SER A 96 -10.74 5.73 1.21
C SER A 96 -11.73 6.85 1.53
N ALA A 97 -13.01 6.61 1.23
CA ALA A 97 -14.09 7.51 1.63
C ALA A 97 -14.23 7.59 3.16
N THR A 98 -14.00 6.48 3.88
CA THR A 98 -14.06 6.42 5.34
C THR A 98 -12.96 7.28 5.95
N PHE A 99 -11.73 7.14 5.45
CA PHE A 99 -10.60 7.96 5.88
C PHE A 99 -10.84 9.46 5.63
N ARG A 100 -11.30 9.82 4.43
CA ARG A 100 -11.61 11.21 4.08
C ARG A 100 -12.64 11.82 5.01
N LYS A 101 -13.72 11.08 5.30
CA LYS A 101 -14.76 11.53 6.24
C LYS A 101 -14.20 11.75 7.65
N GLN A 102 -13.37 10.83 8.14
CA GLN A 102 -12.72 10.98 9.45
C GLN A 102 -11.80 12.21 9.49
N SER A 103 -11.05 12.49 8.42
CA SER A 103 -10.16 13.64 8.35
C SER A 103 -10.88 14.99 8.26
N SER A 104 -12.13 15.02 7.77
CA SER A 104 -12.93 16.25 7.67
C SER A 104 -13.72 16.59 8.93
N ASP A 105 -13.91 15.62 9.83
CA ASP A 105 -14.69 15.78 11.06
C ASP A 105 -13.85 16.39 12.22
N ILE A 106 -12.61 16.82 11.93
CA ILE A 106 -11.64 17.48 12.85
C ILE A 106 -11.32 18.88 12.33
#